data_AF-A0A7S2JIF6-F1
#
_entry.id   AF-A0A7S2JIF6-F1
#
_cell.length_a   1.000
_cell.length_b   1.000
_cell.length_c   1.000
_cell.angle_alpha   90.00
_cell.angle_beta   90.00
_cell.angle_gamma   90.00
#
_symmetry.space_group_name_H-M   'P 1'
#
loop_
_entity.id
_entity.type
_entity.pdbx_description
1 polymer ?
#
loop_
_entity_poly.entity_id
_entity_poly.type
_entity_poly.pdbx_seq_one_letter_code
_entity_poly.pdbx_strand_id
1 'polypeptide(L)'
;MMGLALQPRDELAVRLVCFLFTIFYAGLIGVFAEIVSREEVRGGFNPNALIAYSIGDSIYWTAWLVISVCAFLAFSPMMLLRKRSNRSSLRGWAFRVPARLAMAKVWFVGRLVIFFAGVNSVVFYCMRQYEVGGAKKLATPEHDLVVMVAYLATAIFTPKFAREKLVDFISHLGALRHAIAEHRRAASIASLVGNRSTRQALALAKKTFRAIAMDSLSQSDFLTNKDTGLFQKTEIAKLGECDSFISHSWSDDPYEKWAKLTEFNEDFKLDYGKNAKVWLDKACINQDDIDASLACLPVFLSGCSQLFIVAGPTYVTRLWCVMELYTFVQMGGNTDRIIVRSIQGSPAMRDGLMQFDASKAMCYKVEDRQKLLAIIESSFGSFNTFNKIMRTLFAKTNRMSGAVVGAVSRFAESSCKAMAGDRTSSTMLLSNTEAAPVDPGAAQATSAKSLTNGEQAPSEGVSVTVSGLGSTLAGGGATTTIAGDVVSV
;
A
#
# COMPACT_ATOMS: atom_id res chain seq x y z
N MET A 1 18.38 -9.81 14.16
CA MET A 1 17.24 -10.74 13.95
C MET A 1 15.89 -10.11 14.26
N MET A 2 15.59 -9.76 15.52
CA MET A 2 14.27 -9.19 15.89
C MET A 2 13.90 -7.93 15.10
N GLY A 3 14.82 -6.97 14.92
CA GLY A 3 14.56 -5.77 14.09
C GLY A 3 14.21 -6.08 12.63
N LEU A 4 14.80 -7.13 12.05
CA LEU A 4 14.54 -7.58 10.68
C LEU A 4 13.29 -8.48 10.58
N ALA A 5 12.91 -9.15 11.67
CA ALA A 5 11.67 -9.93 11.79
C ALA A 5 10.41 -9.04 11.87
N LEU A 6 10.58 -7.76 12.23
CA LEU A 6 9.46 -6.84 12.38
C LEU A 6 8.93 -6.33 11.03
N GLN A 7 9.75 -6.09 10.00
CA GLN A 7 9.26 -5.64 8.68
C GLN A 7 10.14 -6.10 7.49
N PRO A 8 9.98 -7.33 6.98
CA PRO A 8 10.80 -7.86 5.90
C PRO A 8 10.05 -7.69 4.57
N ARG A 9 10.18 -6.53 3.95
CA ARG A 9 9.45 -6.18 2.72
C ARG A 9 10.30 -5.64 1.61
N ASP A 10 11.43 -5.05 1.97
CA ASP A 10 12.43 -4.72 0.99
C ASP A 10 13.14 -6.01 0.59
N GLU A 11 13.03 -6.36 -0.69
CA GLU A 11 13.79 -7.44 -1.29
C GLU A 11 15.29 -7.30 -0.97
N LEU A 12 15.80 -6.06 -0.90
CA LEU A 12 17.16 -5.75 -0.47
C LEU A 12 17.43 -6.19 0.97
N ALA A 13 16.52 -5.91 1.91
CA ALA A 13 16.66 -6.32 3.30
C ALA A 13 16.69 -7.84 3.42
N VAL A 14 15.86 -8.54 2.66
CA VAL A 14 15.84 -10.01 2.62
C VAL A 14 17.14 -10.56 2.08
N ARG A 15 17.63 -9.99 0.98
CA ARG A 15 18.90 -10.35 0.37
C ARG A 15 20.05 -10.09 1.34
N LEU A 16 20.06 -8.94 1.99
CA LEU A 16 21.06 -8.59 3.00
C LEU A 16 21.03 -9.59 4.15
N VAL A 17 19.84 -9.96 4.63
CA VAL A 17 19.68 -10.98 5.67
C VAL A 17 20.23 -12.33 5.21
N CYS A 18 19.78 -12.83 4.05
CA CYS A 18 20.26 -14.10 3.51
C CYS A 18 21.77 -14.09 3.31
N PHE A 19 22.32 -13.00 2.78
CA PHE A 19 23.76 -12.79 2.60
C PHE A 19 24.52 -12.81 3.93
N LEU A 20 24.04 -12.06 4.92
CA LEU A 20 24.64 -12.03 6.26
C LEU A 20 24.60 -13.43 6.91
N PHE A 21 23.50 -14.18 6.73
CA PHE A 21 23.40 -15.56 7.18
C PHE A 21 24.39 -16.48 6.44
N THR A 22 24.49 -16.35 5.11
CA THR A 22 25.44 -17.13 4.32
C THR A 22 26.87 -16.87 4.77
N ILE A 23 27.25 -15.60 4.97
CA ILE A 23 28.58 -15.23 5.50
C ILE A 23 28.78 -15.79 6.90
N PHE A 24 27.81 -15.60 7.79
CA PHE A 24 27.89 -16.05 9.18
C PHE A 24 28.10 -17.56 9.26
N TYR A 25 27.29 -18.34 8.54
CA TYR A 25 27.42 -19.80 8.53
C TYR A 25 28.67 -20.28 7.79
N ALA A 26 29.12 -19.61 6.73
CA ALA A 26 30.40 -19.92 6.09
C ALA A 26 31.59 -19.66 7.03
N GLY A 27 31.55 -18.56 7.78
CA GLY A 27 32.54 -18.25 8.81
C GLY A 27 32.56 -19.28 9.93
N LEU A 28 31.39 -19.69 10.42
CA LEU A 28 31.26 -20.78 11.39
C LEU A 28 31.88 -22.08 10.87
N ILE A 29 31.56 -22.48 9.63
CA ILE A 29 32.16 -23.66 8.99
C ILE A 29 33.69 -23.54 8.95
N GLY A 30 34.23 -22.37 8.60
CA GLY A 30 35.67 -22.12 8.58
C GLY A 30 36.33 -22.27 9.95
N VAL A 31 35.73 -21.69 11.00
CA VAL A 31 36.21 -21.82 12.39
C VAL A 31 36.18 -23.28 12.83
N PHE A 32 35.10 -24.02 12.53
CA PHE A 32 35.00 -25.44 12.88
C PHE A 32 36.07 -26.27 12.16
N ALA A 33 36.30 -26.02 10.87
CA ALA A 33 37.36 -26.70 10.10
C ALA A 33 38.76 -26.39 10.67
N GLU A 34 39.02 -25.15 11.07
CA GLU A 34 40.28 -24.76 11.72
C GLU A 34 40.46 -25.46 13.08
N ILE A 35 39.43 -25.54 13.90
CA ILE A 35 39.49 -26.26 15.19
C ILE A 35 39.84 -27.74 14.96
N VAL A 36 39.12 -28.40 14.04
CA VAL A 36 39.35 -29.82 13.71
C VAL A 36 40.78 -30.05 13.22
N SER A 37 41.27 -29.20 12.31
CA SER A 37 42.66 -29.31 11.80
C SER A 37 43.73 -29.01 12.86
N ARG A 38 43.50 -28.09 13.80
CA ARG A 38 44.45 -27.79 14.88
C ARG A 38 44.56 -28.93 15.90
N GLU A 39 43.47 -29.65 16.15
CA GLU A 39 43.52 -30.85 17.01
C GLU A 39 44.32 -31.97 16.35
N GLU A 40 44.22 -32.13 15.04
CA GLU A 40 44.99 -33.12 14.26
C GLU A 40 46.50 -32.84 14.31
N VAL A 41 46.92 -31.56 14.28
CA VAL A 41 48.34 -31.15 14.26
C VAL A 41 49.01 -31.23 15.65
N ARG A 42 48.26 -31.20 16.76
CA ARG A 42 48.84 -31.17 18.11
C ARG A 42 49.36 -32.51 18.66
N GLY A 43 49.32 -33.59 17.88
CA GLY A 43 50.36 -34.62 17.85
C GLY A 43 50.93 -35.16 19.17
N GLY A 44 50.09 -35.33 20.19
CA GLY A 44 50.46 -35.91 21.50
C GLY A 44 49.33 -36.79 22.01
N PHE A 45 49.02 -37.84 21.25
CA PHE A 45 47.83 -38.68 21.43
C PHE A 45 47.97 -39.57 22.68
N ASN A 46 47.35 -39.19 23.79
CA ASN A 46 47.03 -40.13 24.87
C ASN A 46 45.59 -40.66 24.62
N PRO A 47 45.43 -41.85 24.04
CA PRO A 47 44.13 -42.35 23.57
C PRO A 47 43.10 -42.44 24.70
N ASN A 48 43.51 -42.70 25.94
CA ASN A 48 42.57 -42.99 27.03
C ASN A 48 41.98 -41.73 27.69
N ALA A 49 42.71 -40.60 27.70
CA ALA A 49 42.18 -39.32 28.19
C ALA A 49 41.35 -38.59 27.13
N LEU A 50 41.62 -38.86 25.85
CA LEU A 50 40.90 -38.27 24.72
C LEU A 50 39.52 -38.92 24.55
N ILE A 51 39.37 -40.24 24.66
CA ILE A 51 38.10 -40.93 24.32
C ILE A 51 36.88 -40.42 25.12
N ALA A 52 37.00 -40.06 26.39
CA ALA A 52 35.85 -39.59 27.17
C ALA A 52 35.50 -38.12 26.92
N TYR A 53 36.51 -37.24 26.81
CA TYR A 53 36.32 -35.79 26.57
C TYR A 53 36.04 -35.48 25.09
N SER A 54 36.61 -36.29 24.18
CA SER A 54 36.51 -36.12 22.72
C SER A 54 35.17 -36.54 22.16
N ILE A 55 34.48 -37.54 22.73
CA ILE A 55 33.21 -38.00 22.15
C ILE A 55 32.12 -36.94 22.33
N GLY A 56 32.00 -36.33 23.51
CA GLY A 56 31.00 -35.28 23.78
C GLY A 56 31.22 -34.03 22.93
N ASP A 57 32.44 -33.50 22.95
CA ASP A 57 32.81 -32.33 22.16
C ASP A 57 32.73 -32.64 20.64
N SER A 58 33.24 -33.78 20.16
CA SER A 58 33.19 -34.13 18.74
C SER A 58 31.76 -34.24 18.22
N ILE A 59 30.84 -34.86 18.98
CA ILE A 59 29.42 -34.94 18.58
C ILE A 59 28.82 -33.55 18.50
N TYR A 60 29.11 -32.67 19.45
CA TYR A 60 28.61 -31.29 19.44
C TYR A 60 29.15 -30.47 18.26
N TRP A 61 30.46 -30.51 18.01
CA TRP A 61 31.09 -29.83 16.89
C TRP A 61 30.56 -30.35 15.55
N THR A 62 30.36 -31.67 15.43
CA THR A 62 29.78 -32.30 14.24
C THR A 62 28.33 -31.87 14.05
N ALA A 63 27.52 -31.84 15.11
CA ALA A 63 26.13 -31.36 15.04
C ALA A 63 26.05 -29.90 14.59
N TRP A 64 26.91 -29.02 15.11
CA TRP A 64 26.97 -27.62 14.68
C TRP A 64 27.45 -27.45 13.24
N LEU A 65 28.41 -28.25 12.80
CA LEU A 65 28.86 -28.27 11.41
C LEU A 65 27.71 -28.67 10.48
N VAL A 66 26.98 -29.74 10.82
CA VAL A 66 25.82 -30.20 10.05
C VAL A 66 24.73 -29.13 10.00
N ILE A 67 24.37 -28.52 11.13
CA ILE A 67 23.39 -27.42 11.18
C ILE A 67 23.84 -26.25 10.31
N SER A 68 25.12 -25.88 10.36
CA SER A 68 25.68 -24.76 9.60
C SER A 68 25.69 -25.04 8.10
N VAL A 69 26.04 -26.27 7.69
CA VAL A 69 25.99 -26.70 6.29
C VAL A 69 24.55 -26.76 5.78
N CYS A 70 23.62 -27.33 6.56
CA CYS A 70 22.20 -27.36 6.21
C CYS A 70 21.63 -25.94 6.06
N ALA A 71 21.95 -25.03 6.98
CA ALA A 71 21.54 -23.64 6.89
C ALA A 71 22.13 -22.98 5.62
N PHE A 72 23.44 -23.13 5.38
CA PHE A 72 24.10 -22.61 4.20
C PHE A 72 23.45 -23.11 2.90
N LEU A 73 23.20 -24.41 2.79
CA LEU A 73 22.55 -25.02 1.62
C LEU A 73 21.10 -24.58 1.46
N ALA A 74 20.39 -24.27 2.54
CA ALA A 74 19.02 -23.77 2.46
C ALA A 74 18.96 -22.29 2.01
N PHE A 75 19.91 -21.45 2.43
CA PHE A 75 19.94 -20.03 2.06
C PHE A 75 20.62 -19.74 0.71
N SER A 76 21.59 -20.56 0.29
CA SER A 76 22.39 -20.32 -0.93
C SER A 76 21.59 -20.34 -2.25
N PRO A 77 20.67 -21.29 -2.51
CA PRO A 77 19.86 -21.29 -3.72
C PRO A 77 19.03 -20.02 -3.87
N MET A 78 18.58 -19.44 -2.76
CA MET A 78 17.78 -18.21 -2.79
C MET A 78 18.60 -17.00 -3.24
N MET A 79 19.90 -16.96 -2.97
CA MET A 79 20.81 -15.93 -3.48
C MET A 79 21.04 -16.07 -4.98
N LEU A 80 21.05 -17.31 -5.49
CA LEU A 80 21.28 -17.61 -6.91
C LEU A 80 20.05 -17.32 -7.79
N LEU A 81 18.84 -17.29 -7.23
CA LEU A 81 17.61 -16.90 -7.96
C LEU A 81 17.69 -15.50 -8.59
N ARG A 82 18.60 -14.62 -8.13
CA ARG A 82 18.85 -13.31 -8.75
C ARG A 82 19.46 -13.40 -10.15
N LYS A 83 20.41 -14.32 -10.38
CA LYS A 83 21.28 -14.19 -11.56
C LYS A 83 20.54 -14.47 -12.88
N ARG A 84 19.36 -15.10 -12.82
CA ARG A 84 18.52 -15.38 -13.98
C ARG A 84 17.40 -14.37 -14.23
N SER A 85 16.99 -13.57 -13.25
CA SER A 85 15.80 -12.71 -13.42
C SER A 85 16.04 -11.44 -14.25
N ASN A 86 17.29 -10.99 -14.40
CA ASN A 86 17.57 -9.69 -15.03
C ASN A 86 18.15 -9.79 -16.45
N ARG A 87 18.28 -10.99 -17.03
CA ARG A 87 19.01 -11.18 -18.30
C ARG A 87 18.36 -12.05 -19.37
N SER A 88 17.10 -12.46 -19.26
CA SER A 88 16.51 -13.25 -20.34
C SER A 88 15.08 -12.87 -20.68
N SER A 89 14.95 -12.37 -21.92
CA SER A 89 13.78 -12.44 -22.79
C SER A 89 13.30 -13.87 -23.09
N LEU A 90 13.83 -14.91 -22.42
CA LEU A 90 13.36 -16.29 -22.54
C LEU A 90 12.06 -16.45 -21.76
N ARG A 91 10.97 -16.08 -22.45
CA ARG A 91 9.57 -16.36 -22.11
C ARG A 91 9.35 -17.88 -22.12
N GLY A 92 9.54 -18.52 -20.98
CA GLY A 92 9.28 -19.96 -20.86
C GLY A 92 8.99 -20.34 -19.42
N TRP A 93 7.76 -20.08 -18.96
CA TRP A 93 7.04 -20.86 -17.94
C TRP A 93 7.69 -21.13 -16.57
N ALA A 94 8.78 -20.46 -16.19
CA ALA A 94 9.29 -20.52 -14.83
C ALA A 94 8.29 -19.85 -13.87
N PHE A 95 7.55 -20.66 -13.12
CA PHE A 95 6.64 -20.29 -12.04
C PHE A 95 7.26 -19.17 -11.19
N ARG A 96 6.80 -17.92 -11.39
CA ARG A 96 7.14 -16.82 -10.49
C ARG A 96 6.37 -17.05 -9.20
N VAL A 97 7.00 -17.72 -8.24
CA VAL A 97 6.50 -17.78 -6.87
C VAL A 97 6.30 -16.33 -6.41
N PRO A 98 5.09 -15.91 -6.00
CA PRO A 98 4.87 -14.55 -5.52
C PRO A 98 5.84 -14.23 -4.40
N ALA A 99 6.43 -13.02 -4.40
CA ALA A 99 7.46 -12.63 -3.44
C ALA A 99 7.06 -12.90 -1.98
N ARG A 100 5.78 -12.71 -1.65
CA ARG A 100 5.21 -12.98 -0.32
C ARG A 100 5.28 -14.46 0.08
N LEU A 101 5.06 -15.38 -0.86
CA LEU A 101 5.15 -16.82 -0.62
C LEU A 101 6.62 -17.27 -0.49
N ALA A 102 7.50 -16.72 -1.33
CA ALA A 102 8.94 -16.95 -1.20
C ALA A 102 9.44 -16.52 0.19
N MET A 103 8.99 -15.35 0.65
CA MET A 103 9.28 -14.84 1.99
C MET A 103 8.75 -15.71 3.11
N ALA A 104 7.52 -16.21 3.00
CA ALA A 104 6.97 -17.14 3.98
C ALA A 104 7.83 -18.40 4.11
N LYS A 105 8.35 -18.92 2.99
CA LYS A 105 9.27 -20.06 2.97
C LYS A 105 10.62 -19.72 3.62
N VAL A 106 11.22 -18.57 3.29
CA VAL A 106 12.49 -18.12 3.92
C VAL A 106 12.36 -18.04 5.44
N TRP A 107 11.28 -17.43 5.93
CA TRP A 107 11.01 -17.31 7.36
C TRP A 107 10.71 -18.65 8.01
N PHE A 108 10.09 -19.58 7.30
CA PHE A 108 9.88 -20.93 7.80
C PHE A 108 11.21 -21.68 7.96
N VAL A 109 12.08 -21.64 6.95
CA VAL A 109 13.42 -22.25 6.99
C VAL A 109 14.27 -21.62 8.09
N GLY A 110 14.34 -20.28 8.14
CA GLY A 110 15.09 -19.58 9.19
C GLY A 110 14.60 -19.91 10.59
N ARG A 111 13.30 -20.14 10.77
CA ARG A 111 12.72 -20.61 12.04
C ARG A 111 13.19 -22.00 12.41
N LEU A 112 13.16 -22.94 11.48
CA LEU A 112 13.66 -24.30 11.74
C LEU A 112 15.13 -24.26 12.14
N VAL A 113 15.96 -23.50 11.42
CA VAL A 113 17.38 -23.35 11.74
C VAL A 113 17.58 -22.80 13.16
N ILE A 114 16.89 -21.71 13.52
CA ILE A 114 16.98 -21.10 14.86
C ILE A 114 16.48 -22.07 15.95
N PHE A 115 15.40 -22.80 15.67
CA PHE A 115 14.84 -23.78 16.60
C PHE A 115 15.83 -24.92 16.86
N PHE A 116 16.38 -25.54 15.82
CA PHE A 116 17.34 -26.63 15.96
C PHE A 116 18.66 -26.16 16.59
N ALA A 117 19.13 -24.94 16.28
CA ALA A 117 20.27 -24.34 16.97
C ALA A 117 19.99 -24.16 18.47
N GLY A 118 18.79 -23.70 18.82
CA GLY A 118 18.34 -23.59 20.21
C GLY A 118 18.32 -24.94 20.93
N VAL A 119 17.70 -25.97 20.33
CA VAL A 119 17.65 -27.33 20.89
C VAL A 119 19.05 -27.91 21.06
N ASN A 120 19.93 -27.77 20.06
CA ASN A 120 21.31 -28.24 20.15
C ASN A 120 22.07 -27.55 21.30
N SER A 121 21.82 -26.25 21.52
CA SER A 121 22.39 -25.51 22.65
C SER A 121 21.90 -26.04 24.00
N VAL A 122 20.61 -26.43 24.11
CA VAL A 122 20.06 -27.08 25.32
C VAL A 122 20.79 -28.39 25.60
N VAL A 123 20.91 -29.26 24.60
CA VAL A 123 21.53 -30.58 24.75
C VAL A 123 22.97 -30.44 25.22
N PHE A 124 23.73 -29.53 24.60
CA PHE A 124 25.11 -29.26 24.98
C PHE A 124 25.23 -28.72 26.39
N TYR A 125 24.38 -27.77 26.76
CA TYR A 125 24.34 -27.25 28.13
C TYR A 125 24.11 -28.39 29.14
N CYS A 126 23.14 -29.27 28.88
CA CYS A 126 22.85 -30.42 29.74
C CYS A 126 24.03 -31.40 29.83
N MET A 127 24.69 -31.72 28.71
CA MET A 127 25.88 -32.58 28.68
C MET A 127 27.00 -31.98 29.52
N ARG A 128 27.26 -30.68 29.37
CA ARG A 128 28.30 -29.97 30.12
C ARG A 128 28.00 -29.92 31.62
N GLN A 129 26.74 -29.74 32.02
CA GLN A 129 26.35 -29.81 33.43
C GLN A 129 26.57 -31.21 34.03
N TYR A 130 26.35 -32.27 33.25
CA TYR A 130 26.58 -33.64 33.68
C TYR A 130 28.07 -33.93 33.92
N GLU A 131 28.95 -33.42 33.06
CA GLU A 131 30.40 -33.62 33.16
C GLU A 131 31.05 -32.83 34.32
N VAL A 132 30.54 -31.65 34.65
CA VAL A 132 31.08 -30.78 35.72
C VAL A 132 30.87 -31.36 37.12
N GLY A 133 30.09 -32.43 37.28
CA GLY A 133 29.98 -33.20 38.52
C GLY A 133 31.30 -33.81 39.02
N GLY A 134 32.36 -33.85 38.20
CA GLY A 134 33.64 -34.50 38.51
C GLY A 134 34.85 -33.61 38.81
N ALA A 135 35.04 -32.47 38.15
CA ALA A 135 36.24 -31.63 38.39
C ALA A 135 36.09 -30.19 37.88
N LYS A 136 36.57 -29.25 38.72
CA LYS A 136 36.87 -27.82 38.49
C LYS A 136 35.87 -27.02 37.61
N LYS A 137 35.19 -26.06 38.26
CA LYS A 137 34.39 -24.98 37.65
C LYS A 137 35.11 -24.33 36.46
N LEU A 138 34.85 -24.81 35.24
CA LEU A 138 35.13 -24.05 34.03
C LEU A 138 34.09 -22.95 33.87
N ALA A 139 34.52 -21.85 33.24
CA ALA A 139 33.86 -20.55 33.22
C ALA A 139 32.37 -20.56 32.81
N THR A 140 31.59 -19.82 33.62
CA THR A 140 30.27 -19.16 33.38
C THR A 140 29.25 -19.90 32.50
N PRO A 141 28.52 -20.90 33.06
CA PRO A 141 27.34 -21.52 32.43
C PRO A 141 26.21 -20.54 32.07
N GLU A 142 26.24 -19.32 32.60
CA GLU A 142 25.24 -18.28 32.39
C GLU A 142 25.13 -17.84 30.92
N HIS A 143 26.26 -17.76 30.19
CA HIS A 143 26.26 -17.32 28.80
C HIS A 143 25.52 -18.31 27.88
N ASP A 144 25.78 -19.61 28.05
CA ASP A 144 25.16 -20.67 27.24
C ASP A 144 23.64 -20.72 27.48
N LEU A 145 23.21 -20.50 28.73
CA LEU A 145 21.80 -20.42 29.08
C LEU A 145 21.12 -19.20 28.43
N VAL A 146 21.74 -18.03 28.46
CA VAL A 146 21.20 -16.82 27.83
C VAL A 146 21.05 -17.00 26.32
N VAL A 147 22.07 -17.56 25.65
CA VAL A 147 22.04 -17.83 24.20
C VAL A 147 20.94 -18.85 23.86
N MET A 148 20.82 -19.92 24.64
CA MET A 148 19.78 -20.94 24.50
C MET A 148 18.38 -20.34 24.61
N VAL A 149 18.11 -19.59 25.68
CA VAL A 149 16.81 -18.92 25.90
C VAL A 149 16.53 -17.94 24.76
N ALA A 150 17.53 -17.19 24.30
CA ALA A 150 17.37 -16.25 23.19
C ALA A 150 16.99 -16.95 21.87
N TYR A 151 17.63 -18.07 21.52
CA TYR A 151 17.28 -18.83 20.32
C TYR A 151 15.88 -19.42 20.40
N LEU A 152 15.52 -20.06 21.51
CA LEU A 152 14.20 -20.65 21.70
C LEU A 152 13.10 -19.58 21.71
N ALA A 153 13.32 -18.48 22.44
CA ALA A 153 12.40 -17.34 22.41
C ALA A 153 12.24 -16.80 20.98
N THR A 154 13.34 -16.64 20.24
CA THR A 154 13.28 -16.20 18.84
C THR A 154 12.47 -17.19 17.98
N ALA A 155 12.67 -18.50 18.12
CA ALA A 155 11.90 -19.52 17.41
C ALA A 155 10.40 -19.49 17.76
N ILE A 156 10.06 -19.20 19.02
CA ILE A 156 8.67 -19.12 19.51
C ILE A 156 7.96 -17.84 19.06
N PHE A 157 8.67 -16.71 18.97
CA PHE A 157 8.08 -15.40 18.63
C PHE A 157 8.12 -15.04 17.14
N THR A 158 8.86 -15.79 16.33
CA THR A 158 8.93 -15.62 14.87
C THR A 158 7.70 -16.08 14.07
N PRO A 159 6.83 -17.02 14.53
CA PRO A 159 5.57 -17.29 13.85
C PRO A 159 4.73 -16.03 13.73
N LYS A 160 4.10 -15.85 12.56
CA LYS A 160 3.31 -14.65 12.24
C LYS A 160 2.31 -14.31 13.34
N PHE A 161 1.59 -15.30 13.86
CA PHE A 161 0.61 -15.13 14.92
C PHE A 161 1.21 -14.62 16.24
N ALA A 162 2.36 -15.16 16.66
CA ALA A 162 3.04 -14.71 17.88
C ALA A 162 3.57 -13.28 17.72
N ARG A 163 4.11 -12.94 16.54
CA ARG A 163 4.54 -11.58 16.22
C ARG A 163 3.39 -10.59 16.22
N GLU A 164 2.25 -10.96 15.63
CA GLU A 164 1.04 -10.12 15.65
C GLU A 164 0.59 -9.87 17.09
N LYS A 165 0.49 -10.90 17.92
CA LYS A 165 0.16 -10.76 19.35
C LYS A 165 1.16 -9.91 20.12
N LEU A 166 2.46 -10.05 19.85
CA LEU A 166 3.50 -9.26 20.50
C LEU A 166 3.42 -7.78 20.09
N VAL A 167 3.24 -7.50 18.80
CA VAL A 167 3.05 -6.13 18.28
C VAL A 167 1.77 -5.52 18.84
N ASP A 168 0.69 -6.29 18.92
CA ASP A 168 -0.55 -5.86 19.53
C ASP A 168 -0.35 -5.58 21.02
N PHE A 169 0.29 -6.46 21.78
CA PHE A 169 0.62 -6.27 23.19
C PHE A 169 1.46 -5.00 23.42
N ILE A 170 2.55 -4.83 22.67
CA ILE A 170 3.40 -3.62 22.75
C ILE A 170 2.59 -2.37 22.43
N SER A 171 1.68 -2.42 21.45
CA SER A 171 0.84 -1.28 21.09
C SER A 171 -0.23 -0.94 22.14
N HIS A 172 -0.54 -1.85 23.07
CA HIS A 172 -1.48 -1.60 24.17
C HIS A 172 -0.85 -0.88 25.37
N LEU A 173 0.49 -0.72 25.45
CA LEU A 173 1.19 -0.08 26.57
C LEU A 173 1.10 1.47 26.60
N GLY A 174 -0.06 2.03 26.24
CA GLY A 174 -0.52 3.38 26.63
C GLY A 174 0.10 4.56 25.88
N ALA A 175 1.39 4.85 26.06
CA ALA A 175 2.03 6.05 25.51
C ALA A 175 2.49 5.89 24.05
N LEU A 176 2.88 4.68 23.66
CA LEU A 176 3.35 4.37 22.30
C LEU A 176 2.22 4.30 21.27
N ARG A 177 0.95 4.24 21.68
CA ARG A 177 -0.17 3.98 20.76
C ARG A 177 -0.38 5.09 19.73
N HIS A 178 -0.31 6.36 20.15
CA HIS A 178 -0.50 7.50 19.25
C HIS A 178 0.66 7.65 18.26
N ALA A 179 1.90 7.61 18.75
CA ALA A 179 3.09 7.67 17.90
C ALA A 179 3.12 6.50 16.90
N ILE A 180 2.84 5.26 17.35
CA ILE A 180 2.77 4.10 16.45
C ILE A 180 1.66 4.28 15.41
N ALA A 181 0.48 4.77 15.79
CA ALA A 181 -0.60 5.00 14.85
C ALA A 181 -0.21 6.02 13.77
N GLU A 182 0.42 7.13 14.15
CA GLU A 182 0.89 8.16 13.21
C GLU A 182 1.97 7.62 12.27
N HIS A 183 2.98 6.91 12.79
CA HIS A 183 4.01 6.27 11.97
C HIS A 183 3.43 5.24 11.00
N ARG A 184 2.43 4.46 11.43
CA ARG A 184 1.73 3.49 10.57
C ARG A 184 1.00 4.18 9.42
N ARG A 185 0.34 5.31 9.70
CA ARG A 185 -0.32 6.13 8.67
C ARG A 185 0.69 6.66 7.67
N ALA A 186 1.76 7.30 8.15
CA ALA A 186 2.83 7.84 7.31
C ALA A 186 3.49 6.74 6.45
N ALA A 187 3.77 5.57 7.04
CA ALA A 187 4.33 4.43 6.32
C ALA A 187 3.37 3.91 5.24
N SER A 188 2.06 3.84 5.52
CA SER A 188 1.06 3.44 4.53
C SER A 188 1.02 4.38 3.32
N ILE A 189 1.01 5.69 3.57
CA ILE A 189 1.03 6.71 2.52
C ILE A 189 2.35 6.67 1.75
N ALA A 190 3.49 6.60 2.44
CA ALA A 190 4.80 6.49 1.80
C ALA A 190 4.89 5.25 0.89
N SER A 191 4.32 4.13 1.31
CA SER A 191 4.30 2.91 0.50
C SER A 191 3.39 3.00 -0.74
N LEU A 192 2.33 3.80 -0.69
CA LEU A 192 1.50 4.11 -1.86
C LEU A 192 2.22 5.01 -2.86
N VAL A 193 3.00 5.97 -2.35
CA VAL A 193 3.86 6.86 -3.17
C VAL A 193 4.99 6.06 -3.86
N GLY A 194 5.32 4.87 -3.36
CA GLY A 194 6.29 3.97 -3.97
C GLY A 194 7.72 4.47 -3.83
N ASN A 195 8.53 4.35 -4.90
CA ASN A 195 9.95 4.71 -4.88
C ASN A 195 10.22 6.22 -5.04
N ARG A 196 9.20 7.07 -4.84
CA ARG A 196 9.33 8.53 -4.94
C ARG A 196 9.44 9.13 -3.54
N SER A 197 10.27 10.15 -3.39
CA SER A 197 10.23 10.98 -2.19
C SER A 197 8.90 11.74 -2.12
N THR A 198 8.45 12.09 -0.91
CA THR A 198 7.24 12.90 -0.70
C THR A 198 7.28 14.22 -1.47
N ARG A 199 8.46 14.87 -1.54
CA ARG A 199 8.67 16.10 -2.30
C ARG A 199 8.51 15.90 -3.81
N GLN A 200 9.06 14.81 -4.36
CA GLN A 200 8.91 14.47 -5.78
C GLN A 200 7.46 14.13 -6.12
N ALA A 201 6.77 13.36 -5.26
CA ALA A 201 5.37 13.02 -5.44
C ALA A 201 4.49 14.27 -5.40
N LEU A 202 4.72 15.19 -4.45
CA LEU A 202 4.01 16.46 -4.38
C LEU A 202 4.28 17.36 -5.60
N ALA A 203 5.56 17.47 -6.03
CA ALA A 203 5.91 18.28 -7.19
C ALA A 203 5.30 17.72 -8.48
N LEU A 204 5.33 16.40 -8.66
CA LEU A 204 4.68 15.73 -9.78
C LEU A 204 3.17 15.93 -9.72
N ALA A 205 2.54 15.68 -8.57
CA ALA A 205 1.11 15.85 -8.38
C ALA A 205 0.66 17.29 -8.70
N LYS A 206 1.38 18.32 -8.24
CA LYS A 206 1.08 19.71 -8.60
C LYS A 206 1.11 19.98 -10.11
N LYS A 207 2.01 19.30 -10.84
CA LYS A 207 2.14 19.43 -12.29
C LYS A 207 1.05 18.67 -13.05
N THR A 208 0.59 17.54 -12.50
CA THR A 208 -0.31 16.61 -13.20
C THR A 208 -1.71 16.53 -12.62
N PHE A 209 -2.03 17.31 -11.58
CA PHE A 209 -3.38 17.33 -11.02
C PHE A 209 -4.35 17.94 -12.04
N ARG A 210 -5.36 17.15 -12.40
CA ARG A 210 -6.39 17.53 -13.37
C ARG A 210 -7.76 17.38 -12.73
N ALA A 211 -8.74 18.08 -13.28
CA ALA A 211 -10.15 17.89 -12.97
C ALA A 211 -10.96 17.91 -14.26
N ILE A 212 -12.16 17.32 -14.22
CA ILE A 212 -13.14 17.38 -15.29
C ILE A 212 -14.43 17.99 -14.75
N ALA A 213 -15.06 18.88 -15.51
CA ALA A 213 -16.37 19.39 -15.16
C ALA A 213 -17.44 18.28 -15.36
N MET A 214 -18.38 18.18 -14.43
CA MET A 214 -19.43 17.14 -14.47
C MET A 214 -20.29 17.19 -15.74
N ASP A 215 -20.50 18.36 -16.33
CA ASP A 215 -21.23 18.56 -17.59
C ASP A 215 -20.47 18.07 -18.84
N SER A 216 -19.16 17.82 -18.71
CA SER A 216 -18.32 17.27 -19.77
C SER A 216 -18.32 15.74 -19.78
N LEU A 217 -18.88 15.12 -18.73
CA LEU A 217 -19.11 13.69 -18.61
C LEU A 217 -20.50 13.32 -19.14
N SER A 218 -20.63 12.09 -19.57
CA SER A 218 -21.89 11.52 -20.04
C SER A 218 -22.06 10.10 -19.52
N GLN A 219 -23.28 9.55 -19.60
CA GLN A 219 -23.55 8.18 -19.17
C GLN A 219 -22.67 7.15 -19.90
N SER A 220 -22.40 7.36 -21.19
CA SER A 220 -21.60 6.43 -22.01
C SER A 220 -20.17 6.30 -21.52
N ASP A 221 -19.63 7.32 -20.85
CA ASP A 221 -18.29 7.31 -20.27
C ASP A 221 -18.13 6.27 -19.15
N PHE A 222 -19.25 5.83 -18.54
CA PHE A 222 -19.29 4.85 -17.46
C PHE A 222 -19.56 3.41 -17.93
N LEU A 223 -19.90 3.19 -19.21
CA LEU A 223 -20.19 1.86 -19.78
C LEU A 223 -18.95 0.97 -19.87
N THR A 224 -17.75 1.55 -19.92
CA THR A 224 -16.50 0.81 -20.05
C THR A 224 -15.37 1.47 -19.29
N ASN A 225 -14.47 0.67 -18.73
CA ASN A 225 -13.23 1.13 -18.11
C ASN A 225 -12.11 1.43 -19.14
N LYS A 226 -12.33 1.16 -20.43
CA LYS A 226 -11.39 1.50 -21.50
C LYS A 226 -11.35 3.00 -21.70
N ASP A 227 -10.20 3.53 -22.09
CA ASP A 227 -10.05 4.95 -22.42
C ASP A 227 -11.01 5.35 -23.55
N THR A 228 -11.74 6.44 -23.33
CA THR A 228 -12.71 7.03 -24.26
C THR A 228 -12.30 8.43 -24.71
N GLY A 229 -11.05 8.83 -24.46
CA GLY A 229 -10.57 10.19 -24.73
C GLY A 229 -11.06 11.22 -23.70
N LEU A 230 -11.35 10.78 -22.48
CA LEU A 230 -11.76 11.68 -21.40
C LEU A 230 -10.60 12.57 -20.92
N PHE A 231 -9.37 12.10 -21.07
CA PHE A 231 -8.20 12.85 -20.64
C PHE A 231 -8.11 14.22 -21.33
N GLN A 232 -8.46 14.28 -22.62
CA GLN A 232 -8.48 15.50 -23.43
C GLN A 232 -9.54 16.51 -22.96
N LYS A 233 -10.61 16.04 -22.29
CA LYS A 233 -11.66 16.89 -21.72
C LYS A 233 -11.32 17.44 -20.34
N THR A 234 -10.24 16.98 -19.71
CA THR A 234 -9.82 17.47 -18.40
C THR A 234 -8.96 18.73 -18.51
N GLU A 235 -8.96 19.54 -17.46
CA GLU A 235 -8.13 20.74 -17.33
C GLU A 235 -7.10 20.56 -16.20
N ILE A 236 -5.94 21.23 -16.29
CA ILE A 236 -4.99 21.29 -15.16
C ILE A 236 -5.63 22.13 -14.06
N ALA A 237 -5.68 21.58 -12.85
CA ALA A 237 -6.25 22.24 -11.67
C ALA A 237 -5.18 22.45 -10.61
N LYS A 238 -5.33 23.47 -9.75
CA LYS A 238 -4.51 23.55 -8.53
C LYS A 238 -5.07 22.62 -7.47
N LEU A 239 -4.20 22.14 -6.57
CA LEU A 239 -4.64 21.41 -5.39
C LEU A 239 -5.58 22.30 -4.57
N GLY A 240 -6.77 21.78 -4.24
CA GLY A 240 -7.86 22.49 -3.58
C GLY A 240 -8.92 23.07 -4.52
N GLU A 241 -8.66 23.17 -5.83
CA GLU A 241 -9.66 23.66 -6.81
C GLU A 241 -10.60 22.55 -7.34
N CYS A 242 -10.31 21.27 -7.04
CA CYS A 242 -11.19 20.16 -7.37
C CYS A 242 -12.26 20.01 -6.28
N ASP A 243 -13.54 20.03 -6.66
CA ASP A 243 -14.66 19.98 -5.72
C ASP A 243 -14.81 18.57 -5.12
N SER A 244 -14.63 17.50 -5.90
CA SER A 244 -14.82 16.13 -5.41
C SER A 244 -13.95 15.07 -6.08
N PHE A 245 -13.44 14.12 -5.31
CA PHE A 245 -12.85 12.88 -5.82
C PHE A 245 -13.95 11.82 -5.97
N ILE A 246 -14.09 11.21 -7.16
CA ILE A 246 -15.10 10.19 -7.43
C ILE A 246 -14.52 8.79 -7.24
N SER A 247 -14.91 8.13 -6.14
CA SER A 247 -14.56 6.72 -5.90
C SER A 247 -15.74 5.81 -6.24
N HIS A 248 -15.52 4.83 -7.11
CA HIS A 248 -16.57 3.90 -7.55
C HIS A 248 -15.99 2.59 -8.09
N SER A 249 -16.84 1.55 -8.19
CA SER A 249 -16.49 0.32 -8.91
C SER A 249 -16.92 0.38 -10.37
N TRP A 250 -16.01 0.01 -11.28
CA TRP A 250 -16.33 -0.17 -12.71
C TRP A 250 -17.25 -1.37 -12.99
N SER A 251 -17.40 -2.28 -12.04
CA SER A 251 -18.25 -3.47 -12.18
C SER A 251 -19.69 -3.28 -11.71
N ASP A 252 -20.00 -2.15 -11.06
CA ASP A 252 -21.37 -1.78 -10.71
C ASP A 252 -22.11 -1.18 -11.91
N ASP A 253 -23.45 -1.27 -11.88
CA ASP A 253 -24.33 -0.81 -12.95
C ASP A 253 -24.01 0.64 -13.36
N PRO A 254 -23.71 0.89 -14.65
CA PRO A 254 -23.30 2.21 -15.13
C PRO A 254 -24.44 3.22 -15.16
N TYR A 255 -25.69 2.79 -15.36
CA TYR A 255 -26.86 3.67 -15.45
C TYR A 255 -27.23 4.22 -14.08
N GLU A 256 -27.28 3.36 -13.07
CA GLU A 256 -27.57 3.76 -11.70
C GLU A 256 -26.44 4.59 -11.10
N LYS A 257 -25.20 4.27 -11.43
CA LYS A 257 -24.04 5.09 -11.07
C LYS A 257 -24.12 6.49 -11.66
N TRP A 258 -24.45 6.59 -12.95
CA TRP A 258 -24.64 7.87 -13.62
C TRP A 258 -25.79 8.68 -13.01
N ALA A 259 -26.89 8.03 -12.65
CA ALA A 259 -27.99 8.69 -11.94
C ALA A 259 -27.51 9.30 -10.61
N LYS A 260 -26.72 8.58 -9.81
CA LYS A 260 -26.17 9.11 -8.55
C LYS A 260 -25.17 10.24 -8.71
N LEU A 261 -24.39 10.23 -9.79
CA LEU A 261 -23.50 11.34 -10.14
C LEU A 261 -24.27 12.57 -10.62
N THR A 262 -25.38 12.37 -11.33
CA THR A 262 -26.26 13.45 -11.80
C THR A 262 -26.97 14.12 -10.63
N GLU A 263 -27.59 13.33 -9.75
CA GLU A 263 -28.18 13.82 -8.48
C GLU A 263 -27.15 14.63 -7.67
N PHE A 264 -25.92 14.12 -7.54
CA PHE A 264 -24.84 14.82 -6.86
C PHE A 264 -24.50 16.18 -7.50
N ASN A 265 -24.39 16.24 -8.82
CA ASN A 265 -24.07 17.48 -9.51
C ASN A 265 -25.23 18.49 -9.43
N GLU A 266 -26.48 18.03 -9.43
CA GLU A 266 -27.65 18.87 -9.23
C GLU A 266 -27.68 19.45 -7.82
N ASP A 267 -27.51 18.61 -6.78
CA ASP A 267 -27.37 19.04 -5.38
C ASP A 267 -26.26 20.11 -5.26
N PHE A 268 -25.09 19.83 -5.83
CA PHE A 268 -23.95 20.75 -5.80
C PHE A 268 -24.24 22.07 -6.53
N LYS A 269 -24.92 22.01 -7.68
CA LYS A 269 -25.28 23.21 -8.44
C LYS A 269 -26.30 24.07 -7.70
N LEU A 270 -27.22 23.46 -6.97
CA LEU A 270 -28.15 24.20 -6.09
C LEU A 270 -27.41 24.91 -4.96
N ASP A 271 -26.44 24.26 -4.33
CA ASP A 271 -25.70 24.81 -3.19
C ASP A 271 -24.68 25.89 -3.60
N TYR A 272 -24.01 25.72 -4.75
CA TYR A 272 -22.85 26.54 -5.14
C TYR A 272 -23.05 27.35 -6.45
N GLY A 273 -24.17 27.18 -7.16
CA GLY A 273 -24.46 27.91 -8.39
C GLY A 273 -23.59 27.54 -9.61
N LYS A 274 -22.81 26.46 -9.54
CA LYS A 274 -21.92 25.96 -10.61
C LYS A 274 -21.94 24.44 -10.71
N ASN A 275 -21.54 23.88 -11.85
CA ASN A 275 -21.28 22.44 -11.97
C ASN A 275 -20.05 22.06 -11.14
N ALA A 276 -20.05 20.84 -10.59
CA ALA A 276 -18.90 20.33 -9.84
C ALA A 276 -17.72 20.02 -10.77
N LYS A 277 -16.52 20.41 -10.35
CA LYS A 277 -15.26 19.92 -10.91
C LYS A 277 -14.82 18.69 -10.14
N VAL A 278 -14.63 17.58 -10.84
CA VAL A 278 -14.37 16.29 -10.21
C VAL A 278 -13.08 15.66 -10.68
N TRP A 279 -12.47 14.87 -9.80
CA TRP A 279 -11.37 13.98 -10.13
C TRP A 279 -11.92 12.57 -10.33
N LEU A 280 -11.75 12.03 -11.53
CA LEU A 280 -12.21 10.70 -11.92
C LEU A 280 -11.04 9.94 -12.52
N ASP A 281 -10.68 8.77 -11.97
CA ASP A 281 -9.50 7.98 -12.36
C ASP A 281 -9.32 7.88 -13.87
N LYS A 282 -10.35 7.41 -14.58
CA LYS A 282 -10.30 7.20 -16.04
C LYS A 282 -10.04 8.50 -16.81
N ALA A 283 -10.52 9.65 -16.32
CA ALA A 283 -10.35 10.94 -16.98
C ALA A 283 -9.04 11.63 -16.58
N CYS A 284 -8.66 11.56 -15.31
CA CYS A 284 -7.58 12.38 -14.75
C CYS A 284 -6.22 11.66 -14.70
N ILE A 285 -6.19 10.33 -14.81
CA ILE A 285 -4.96 9.55 -14.92
C ILE A 285 -4.50 9.52 -16.37
N ASN A 286 -3.23 9.86 -16.59
CA ASN A 286 -2.59 9.60 -17.87
C ASN A 286 -2.39 8.09 -18.03
N GLN A 287 -3.13 7.47 -18.96
CA GLN A 287 -3.10 6.03 -19.19
C GLN A 287 -1.75 5.54 -19.74
N ASP A 288 -0.93 6.44 -20.29
CA ASP A 288 0.43 6.12 -20.76
C ASP A 288 1.44 6.00 -19.59
N ASP A 289 1.12 6.58 -18.42
CA ASP A 289 1.97 6.55 -17.21
C ASP A 289 1.13 6.40 -15.94
N ILE A 290 0.48 5.24 -15.84
CA ILE A 290 -0.37 4.88 -14.70
C ILE A 290 0.43 4.85 -13.40
N ASP A 291 1.66 4.33 -13.41
CA ASP A 291 2.47 4.17 -12.19
C ASP A 291 2.86 5.53 -11.58
N ALA A 292 3.21 6.52 -12.40
CA ALA A 292 3.49 7.86 -11.89
C ALA A 292 2.25 8.55 -11.34
N SER A 293 1.09 8.33 -11.98
CA SER A 293 -0.20 8.87 -11.52
C SER A 293 -0.64 8.23 -10.20
N LEU A 294 -0.51 6.90 -10.06
CA LEU A 294 -0.86 6.17 -8.84
C LEU A 294 0.04 6.57 -7.65
N ALA A 295 1.31 6.87 -7.89
CA ALA A 295 2.20 7.39 -6.85
C ALA A 295 1.76 8.77 -6.32
N CYS A 296 0.98 9.52 -7.10
CA CYS A 296 0.44 10.83 -6.72
C CYS A 296 -0.96 10.75 -6.09
N LEU A 297 -1.58 9.56 -6.07
CA LEU A 297 -2.96 9.38 -5.62
C LEU A 297 -3.26 9.93 -4.22
N PRO A 298 -2.39 9.77 -3.19
CA PRO A 298 -2.63 10.38 -1.89
C PRO A 298 -2.71 11.92 -1.96
N VAL A 299 -1.89 12.53 -2.81
CA VAL A 299 -1.89 13.99 -3.00
C VAL A 299 -3.14 14.42 -3.76
N PHE A 300 -3.54 13.69 -4.80
CA PHE A 300 -4.76 13.96 -5.56
C PHE A 300 -6.02 13.91 -4.68
N LEU A 301 -6.15 12.88 -3.85
CA LEU A 301 -7.22 12.78 -2.86
C LEU A 301 -7.23 13.97 -1.89
N SER A 302 -6.06 14.33 -1.36
CA SER A 302 -5.93 15.49 -0.44
C SER A 302 -6.21 16.83 -1.13
N GLY A 303 -6.02 16.91 -2.45
CA GLY A 303 -6.27 18.08 -3.27
C GLY A 303 -7.74 18.27 -3.66
N CYS A 304 -8.63 17.35 -3.29
CA CYS A 304 -10.07 17.45 -3.54
C CYS A 304 -10.81 17.96 -2.29
N SER A 305 -11.87 18.74 -2.49
CA SER A 305 -12.68 19.29 -1.38
C SER A 305 -13.53 18.24 -0.68
N GLN A 306 -13.90 17.14 -1.33
CA GLN A 306 -14.56 16.02 -0.67
C GLN A 306 -14.28 14.69 -1.40
N LEU A 307 -14.67 13.58 -0.77
CA LEU A 307 -14.68 12.25 -1.37
C LEU A 307 -16.13 11.83 -1.61
N PHE A 308 -16.53 11.68 -2.87
CA PHE A 308 -17.84 11.19 -3.26
C PHE A 308 -17.75 9.73 -3.69
N ILE A 309 -18.40 8.85 -2.93
CA ILE A 309 -18.43 7.41 -3.14
C ILE A 309 -19.76 7.03 -3.75
N VAL A 310 -19.72 6.47 -4.96
CA VAL A 310 -20.87 5.75 -5.54
C VAL A 310 -20.66 4.27 -5.28
N ALA A 311 -21.36 3.76 -4.28
CA ALA A 311 -21.17 2.41 -3.80
C ALA A 311 -22.32 1.50 -4.24
N GLY A 312 -22.01 0.55 -5.12
CA GLY A 312 -22.87 -0.58 -5.44
C GLY A 312 -22.35 -1.89 -4.83
N PRO A 313 -22.94 -3.03 -5.24
CA PRO A 313 -22.64 -4.35 -4.68
C PRO A 313 -21.17 -4.75 -4.76
N THR A 314 -20.43 -4.27 -5.77
CA THR A 314 -19.02 -4.63 -6.00
C THR A 314 -18.02 -3.63 -5.43
N TYR A 315 -18.47 -2.50 -4.85
CA TYR A 315 -17.55 -1.47 -4.33
C TYR A 315 -16.56 -2.04 -3.29
N VAL A 316 -17.07 -2.79 -2.31
CA VAL A 316 -16.25 -3.36 -1.22
C VAL A 316 -15.41 -4.56 -1.65
N THR A 317 -15.68 -5.13 -2.83
CA THR A 317 -14.87 -6.22 -3.38
C THR A 317 -13.66 -5.68 -4.13
N ARG A 318 -13.58 -4.37 -4.39
CA ARG A 318 -12.48 -3.70 -5.08
C ARG A 318 -11.51 -3.09 -4.06
N LEU A 319 -10.30 -3.65 -3.96
CA LEU A 319 -9.34 -3.21 -2.96
C LEU A 319 -8.86 -1.76 -3.18
N TRP A 320 -8.74 -1.32 -4.44
CA TRP A 320 -8.39 0.08 -4.76
C TRP A 320 -9.42 1.09 -4.23
N CYS A 321 -10.71 0.83 -4.44
CA CYS A 321 -11.78 1.73 -3.98
C CYS A 321 -11.75 1.92 -2.45
N VAL A 322 -11.55 0.83 -1.70
CA VAL A 322 -11.44 0.90 -0.24
C VAL A 322 -10.15 1.60 0.20
N MET A 323 -9.06 1.43 -0.57
CA MET A 323 -7.81 2.14 -0.31
C MET A 323 -7.91 3.65 -0.59
N GLU A 324 -8.73 4.11 -1.54
CA GLU A 324 -9.00 5.54 -1.75
C GLU A 324 -9.66 6.16 -0.52
N LEU A 325 -10.72 5.53 0.00
CA LEU A 325 -11.38 5.96 1.24
C LEU A 325 -10.41 6.02 2.42
N TYR A 326 -9.63 4.96 2.61
CA TYR A 326 -8.62 4.93 3.67
C TYR A 326 -7.61 6.07 3.51
N THR A 327 -7.09 6.25 2.29
CA THR A 327 -6.07 7.26 1.96
C THR A 327 -6.60 8.66 2.19
N PHE A 328 -7.84 8.96 1.78
CA PHE A 328 -8.48 10.26 2.01
C PHE A 328 -8.49 10.63 3.49
N VAL A 329 -8.93 9.71 4.36
CA VAL A 329 -8.96 9.93 5.82
C VAL A 329 -7.54 10.11 6.38
N GLN A 330 -6.56 9.33 5.91
CA GLN A 330 -5.18 9.46 6.40
C GLN A 330 -4.48 10.73 5.95
N MET A 331 -4.87 11.28 4.81
CA MET A 331 -4.35 12.55 4.31
C MET A 331 -5.01 13.77 4.99
N GLY A 332 -5.76 13.55 6.08
CA GLY A 332 -6.40 14.62 6.86
C GLY A 332 -7.85 14.92 6.43
N GLY A 333 -8.43 14.12 5.55
CA GLY A 333 -9.85 14.24 5.19
C GLY A 333 -10.75 13.93 6.40
N ASN A 334 -11.62 14.87 6.77
CA ASN A 334 -12.64 14.61 7.78
C ASN A 334 -13.71 13.66 7.19
N THR A 335 -14.24 12.74 8.01
CA THR A 335 -15.33 11.84 7.61
C THR A 335 -16.60 12.58 7.17
N ASP A 336 -16.76 13.82 7.62
CA ASP A 336 -17.88 14.67 7.26
C ASP A 336 -17.79 15.17 5.80
N ARG A 337 -16.60 15.10 5.21
CA ARG A 337 -16.32 15.37 3.79
C ARG A 337 -16.40 14.11 2.94
N ILE A 338 -17.03 13.05 3.44
CA ILE A 338 -17.22 11.79 2.70
C ILE A 338 -18.70 11.61 2.46
N ILE A 339 -19.09 11.67 1.20
CA ILE A 339 -20.48 11.52 0.77
C ILE A 339 -20.61 10.14 0.14
N VAL A 340 -21.46 9.29 0.71
CA VAL A 340 -21.74 7.95 0.15
C VAL A 340 -23.16 7.93 -0.39
N ARG A 341 -23.29 7.65 -1.70
CA ARG A 341 -24.56 7.37 -2.38
C ARG A 341 -24.61 5.90 -2.74
N SER A 342 -25.63 5.20 -2.23
CA SER A 342 -25.86 3.80 -2.58
C SER A 342 -26.52 3.68 -3.94
N ILE A 343 -26.02 2.75 -4.74
CA ILE A 343 -26.78 2.19 -5.84
C ILE A 343 -27.89 1.30 -5.22
N GLN A 344 -29.14 1.46 -5.69
CA GLN A 344 -30.33 0.69 -5.29
C GLN A 344 -30.75 0.70 -3.80
N GLY A 345 -30.12 1.50 -2.93
CA GLY A 345 -30.41 1.49 -1.49
C GLY A 345 -30.32 0.10 -0.83
N SER A 346 -29.60 -0.83 -1.46
CA SER A 346 -29.70 -2.25 -1.15
C SER A 346 -29.12 -2.56 0.24
N PRO A 347 -29.87 -3.28 1.12
CA PRO A 347 -29.34 -3.79 2.37
C PRO A 347 -28.04 -4.60 2.18
N ALA A 348 -27.88 -5.26 1.03
CA ALA A 348 -26.69 -6.02 0.70
C ALA A 348 -25.42 -5.16 0.68
N MET A 349 -25.52 -3.89 0.28
CA MET A 349 -24.38 -2.98 0.30
C MET A 349 -23.99 -2.63 1.73
N ARG A 350 -24.97 -2.34 2.60
CA ARG A 350 -24.72 -2.09 4.02
C ARG A 350 -24.06 -3.31 4.68
N ASP A 351 -24.55 -4.51 4.39
CA ASP A 351 -23.99 -5.75 4.92
C ASP A 351 -22.58 -6.00 4.38
N GLY A 352 -22.35 -5.76 3.09
CA GLY A 352 -21.04 -5.84 2.46
C GLY A 352 -20.01 -4.89 3.11
N LEU A 353 -20.42 -3.66 3.45
CA LEU A 353 -19.56 -2.71 4.16
C LEU A 353 -19.23 -3.18 5.59
N MET A 354 -20.20 -3.76 6.30
CA MET A 354 -20.01 -4.28 7.66
C MET A 354 -19.18 -5.57 7.69
N GLN A 355 -19.24 -6.35 6.62
CA GLN A 355 -18.52 -7.62 6.48
C GLN A 355 -17.22 -7.50 5.69
N PHE A 356 -16.83 -6.28 5.28
CA PHE A 356 -15.66 -6.03 4.45
C PHE A 356 -14.42 -6.78 4.96
N ASP A 357 -13.73 -7.45 4.05
CA ASP A 357 -12.49 -8.17 4.30
C ASP A 357 -11.48 -7.93 3.18
N ALA A 358 -10.43 -7.17 3.49
CA ALA A 358 -9.37 -6.84 2.56
C ALA A 358 -8.73 -8.08 1.94
N SER A 359 -8.62 -9.20 2.67
CA SER A 359 -8.01 -10.43 2.15
C SER A 359 -8.81 -11.05 0.99
N LYS A 360 -10.12 -10.80 0.94
CA LYS A 360 -11.03 -11.28 -0.10
C LYS A 360 -11.22 -10.26 -1.23
N ALA A 361 -10.87 -9.00 -0.99
CA ALA A 361 -10.95 -7.97 -2.02
C ALA A 361 -9.95 -8.22 -3.16
N MET A 362 -10.33 -7.76 -4.34
CA MET A 362 -9.69 -8.01 -5.62
C MET A 362 -9.23 -6.69 -6.26
N CYS A 363 -8.21 -6.78 -7.10
CA CYS A 363 -7.84 -5.74 -8.05
C CYS A 363 -7.95 -6.30 -9.47
N TYR A 364 -7.97 -5.42 -10.46
CA TYR A 364 -7.92 -5.84 -11.86
C TYR A 364 -6.61 -6.59 -12.17
N LYS A 365 -5.46 -6.05 -11.71
CA LYS A 365 -4.16 -6.72 -11.79
C LYS A 365 -3.87 -7.48 -10.50
N VAL A 366 -3.39 -8.71 -10.62
CA VAL A 366 -3.02 -9.54 -9.46
C VAL A 366 -1.85 -8.93 -8.70
N GLU A 367 -0.92 -8.30 -9.44
CA GLU A 367 0.26 -7.61 -8.90
C GLU A 367 -0.15 -6.46 -7.98
N ASP A 368 -1.09 -5.62 -8.43
CA ASP A 368 -1.63 -4.52 -7.63
C ASP A 368 -2.30 -5.03 -6.36
N ARG A 369 -3.06 -6.12 -6.46
CA ARG A 369 -3.67 -6.75 -5.28
C ARG A 369 -2.59 -7.17 -4.28
N GLN A 370 -1.54 -7.86 -4.73
CA GLN A 370 -0.45 -8.27 -3.84
C GLN A 370 0.28 -7.07 -3.23
N LYS A 371 0.50 -6.02 -4.02
CA LYS A 371 1.12 -4.76 -3.58
C LYS A 371 0.28 -4.09 -2.48
N LEU A 372 -1.02 -3.88 -2.71
CA LEU A 372 -1.91 -3.26 -1.73
C LEU A 372 -2.09 -4.10 -0.47
N LEU A 373 -2.26 -5.42 -0.62
CA LEU A 373 -2.32 -6.33 0.53
C LEU A 373 -1.02 -6.31 1.32
N ALA A 374 0.13 -6.23 0.65
CA ALA A 374 1.38 -5.98 1.32
C ALA A 374 1.26 -4.65 2.08
N ILE A 375 1.03 -3.51 1.43
CA ILE A 375 0.92 -2.18 2.07
C ILE A 375 0.04 -2.20 3.32
N ILE A 376 -1.14 -2.83 3.27
CA ILE A 376 -2.03 -2.99 4.41
C ILE A 376 -1.32 -3.78 5.52
N GLU A 377 -0.80 -4.97 5.23
CA GLU A 377 -0.13 -5.79 6.23
C GLU A 377 1.10 -5.09 6.86
N SER A 378 1.82 -4.18 6.19
CA SER A 378 2.98 -3.47 6.80
C SER A 378 2.49 -2.46 7.79
N SER A 379 1.47 -1.74 7.36
CA SER A 379 1.00 -0.56 8.03
C SER A 379 0.16 -0.94 9.24
N PHE A 380 -0.55 -2.07 9.17
CA PHE A 380 -1.49 -2.49 10.21
C PHE A 380 -1.04 -3.73 10.98
N GLY A 381 0.00 -4.42 10.53
CA GLY A 381 0.44 -5.70 11.06
C GLY A 381 -0.44 -6.87 10.61
N SER A 382 -1.76 -6.69 10.59
CA SER A 382 -2.73 -7.71 10.14
C SER A 382 -3.88 -7.10 9.31
N PHE A 383 -4.55 -7.94 8.53
CA PHE A 383 -5.77 -7.54 7.80
C PHE A 383 -6.94 -7.28 8.74
N ASN A 384 -7.01 -7.97 9.88
CA ASN A 384 -8.10 -7.79 10.84
C ASN A 384 -8.13 -6.37 11.42
N THR A 385 -6.95 -5.82 11.74
CA THR A 385 -6.82 -4.44 12.23
C THR A 385 -7.31 -3.44 11.17
N PHE A 386 -6.90 -3.61 9.92
CA PHE A 386 -7.38 -2.79 8.81
C PHE A 386 -8.89 -2.92 8.58
N ASN A 387 -9.40 -4.16 8.54
CA ASN A 387 -10.83 -4.45 8.36
C ASN A 387 -11.67 -3.77 9.45
N LYS A 388 -11.22 -3.82 10.72
CA LYS A 388 -11.90 -3.13 11.83
C LYS A 388 -11.95 -1.61 11.64
N ILE A 389 -10.86 -1.00 11.18
CA ILE A 389 -10.80 0.42 10.87
C ILE A 389 -11.78 0.76 9.74
N MET A 390 -11.75 0.02 8.63
CA MET A 390 -12.62 0.28 7.49
C MET A 390 -14.11 0.10 7.83
N ARG A 391 -14.48 -0.98 8.54
CA ARG A 391 -15.85 -1.20 9.02
C ARG A 391 -16.32 -0.07 9.93
N THR A 392 -15.43 0.46 10.78
CA THR A 392 -15.74 1.62 11.64
C THR A 392 -15.96 2.88 10.81
N LEU A 393 -15.13 3.13 9.80
CA LEU A 393 -15.29 4.25 8.87
C LEU A 393 -16.63 4.16 8.12
N PHE A 394 -16.95 3.00 7.55
CA PHE A 394 -18.22 2.79 6.85
C PHE A 394 -19.44 2.97 7.78
N ALA A 395 -19.36 2.45 9.01
CA ALA A 395 -20.43 2.64 9.99
C ALA A 395 -20.63 4.11 10.37
N LYS A 396 -19.56 4.91 10.43
CA LYS A 396 -19.63 6.35 10.71
C LYS A 396 -20.24 7.11 9.53
N THR A 397 -19.76 6.87 8.31
CA THR A 397 -20.23 7.58 7.12
C THR A 397 -21.70 7.27 6.80
N ASN A 398 -22.16 6.04 7.00
CA ASN A 398 -23.57 5.68 6.78
C ASN A 398 -24.55 6.43 7.70
N ARG A 399 -24.14 6.77 8.93
CA ARG A 399 -24.98 7.57 9.83
C ARG A 399 -25.16 9.00 9.31
N MET A 400 -24.15 9.53 8.62
CA MET A 400 -24.16 10.89 8.09
C MET A 400 -25.04 11.00 6.85
N SER A 401 -24.95 10.05 5.92
CA SER A 401 -25.81 10.05 4.73
C SER A 401 -27.30 10.00 5.10
N GLY A 402 -27.68 9.23 6.13
CA GLY A 402 -29.06 9.20 6.61
C GLY A 402 -29.49 10.49 7.35
N ALA A 403 -28.59 11.07 8.16
CA ALA A 403 -28.90 12.26 8.94
C ALA A 403 -28.99 13.54 8.10
N VAL A 404 -28.08 13.72 7.13
CA VAL A 404 -28.02 14.91 6.26
C VAL A 404 -29.19 14.91 5.28
N VAL A 405 -29.54 13.77 4.68
CA VAL A 405 -30.74 13.68 3.83
C VAL A 405 -31.99 14.01 4.63
N GLY A 406 -32.10 13.53 5.88
CA GLY A 406 -33.21 13.88 6.76
C GLY A 406 -33.20 15.33 7.25
N ALA A 407 -32.04 15.99 7.35
CA ALA A 407 -31.93 17.38 7.79
C ALA A 407 -32.19 18.37 6.64
N VAL A 408 -31.61 18.13 5.46
CA VAL A 408 -31.82 18.94 4.24
C VAL A 408 -33.26 18.80 3.76
N SER A 409 -33.86 17.60 3.81
CA SER A 409 -35.27 17.41 3.49
C SER A 409 -36.19 18.17 4.46
N ARG A 410 -35.88 18.20 5.77
CA ARG A 410 -36.62 18.99 6.76
C ARG A 410 -36.41 20.50 6.59
N PHE A 411 -35.22 20.93 6.19
CA PHE A 411 -34.94 22.34 5.90
C PHE A 411 -35.65 22.78 4.63
N ALA A 412 -35.69 21.95 3.58
CA ALA A 412 -36.44 22.20 2.35
C ALA A 412 -37.95 22.23 2.59
N GLU A 413 -38.51 21.30 3.38
CA GLU A 413 -39.92 21.33 3.77
C GLU A 413 -40.28 22.56 4.63
N SER A 414 -39.39 22.94 5.55
CA SER A 414 -39.58 24.13 6.38
C SER A 414 -39.46 25.43 5.57
N SER A 415 -38.57 25.48 4.58
CA SER A 415 -38.39 26.65 3.70
C SER A 415 -39.54 26.79 2.70
N CYS A 416 -40.05 25.68 2.14
CA CYS A 416 -41.25 25.69 1.30
C CYS A 416 -42.53 26.07 2.08
N LYS A 417 -42.63 25.67 3.36
CA LYS A 417 -43.74 26.12 4.24
C LYS A 417 -43.61 27.59 4.64
N ALA A 418 -42.39 28.08 4.88
CA ALA A 418 -42.15 29.49 5.16
C ALA A 418 -42.46 30.37 3.94
N MET A 419 -42.20 29.90 2.72
CA MET A 419 -42.54 30.65 1.50
C MET A 419 -44.02 30.58 1.10
N ALA A 420 -44.77 29.59 1.58
CA ALA A 420 -46.22 29.50 1.36
C ALA A 420 -47.05 30.31 2.38
N GLY A 421 -46.44 30.75 3.48
CA GLY A 421 -47.14 31.35 4.62
C GLY A 421 -47.14 32.88 4.69
N ASP A 422 -46.32 33.59 3.90
CA ASP A 422 -46.12 35.03 4.10
C ASP A 422 -46.30 35.83 2.80
N ARG A 423 -47.56 36.06 2.44
CA ARG A 423 -47.98 37.08 1.46
C ARG A 423 -49.05 37.97 2.07
N THR A 424 -48.80 38.55 3.23
CA THR A 424 -49.52 39.75 3.67
C THR A 424 -48.64 40.57 4.61
N SER A 425 -48.33 41.79 4.17
CA SER A 425 -47.75 42.91 4.94
C SER A 425 -46.23 42.93 5.16
N SER A 426 -45.53 43.74 4.35
CA SER A 426 -45.24 45.12 4.80
C SER A 426 -44.38 45.89 3.80
N THR A 427 -44.90 47.06 3.48
CA THR A 427 -44.27 48.19 2.80
C THR A 427 -43.56 49.06 3.85
N MET A 428 -42.50 49.77 3.42
CA MET A 428 -41.77 50.86 4.12
C MET A 428 -40.70 50.48 5.16
N LEU A 429 -39.43 50.77 4.89
CA LEU A 429 -38.77 52.06 5.22
C LEU A 429 -37.33 52.10 4.69
N LEU A 430 -36.96 53.29 4.19
CA LEU A 430 -35.65 53.68 3.69
C LEU A 430 -34.69 54.09 4.82
N SER A 431 -33.42 54.17 4.42
CA SER A 431 -32.30 54.98 4.96
C SER A 431 -31.72 54.64 6.34
N ASN A 432 -30.43 54.29 6.37
CA ASN A 432 -29.41 55.24 6.80
C ASN A 432 -28.00 54.83 6.37
N THR A 433 -27.33 55.81 5.77
CA THR A 433 -25.89 56.00 5.57
C THR A 433 -25.14 56.06 6.90
N GLU A 434 -23.96 55.44 6.97
CA GLU A 434 -22.85 55.96 7.77
C GLU A 434 -21.50 55.58 7.15
N ALA A 435 -20.69 56.60 6.92
CA ALA A 435 -19.36 56.57 6.33
C ALA A 435 -18.30 56.37 7.43
N ALA A 436 -17.18 55.74 7.07
CA ALA A 436 -15.98 55.67 7.90
C ALA A 436 -14.74 56.10 7.08
N PRO A 437 -13.70 56.66 7.73
CA PRO A 437 -12.89 57.72 7.15
C PRO A 437 -11.63 57.24 6.43
N VAL A 438 -11.21 58.07 5.48
CA VAL A 438 -9.94 58.04 4.75
C VAL A 438 -8.86 58.67 5.62
N ASP A 439 -7.71 58.01 5.72
CA ASP A 439 -6.48 58.54 6.33
C ASP A 439 -5.42 58.75 5.22
N PRO A 440 -4.79 59.93 5.08
CA PRO A 440 -3.85 60.22 4.00
C PRO A 440 -2.39 60.17 4.46
N GLY A 441 -1.54 59.59 3.61
CA GLY A 441 -0.17 60.07 3.42
C GLY A 441 0.96 59.13 3.86
N ALA A 442 1.71 58.63 2.88
CA ALA A 442 3.13 58.99 2.70
C ALA A 442 3.70 58.29 1.46
N ALA A 443 4.19 59.12 0.53
CA ALA A 443 4.92 58.74 -0.66
C ALA A 443 6.43 58.61 -0.36
N GLN A 444 7.11 57.69 -1.06
CA GLN A 444 8.46 57.81 -1.66
C GLN A 444 8.84 56.41 -2.22
N ALA A 445 8.86 56.18 -3.55
CA ALA A 445 9.85 56.59 -4.55
C ALA A 445 11.12 55.71 -4.57
N THR A 446 11.20 54.81 -5.57
CA THR A 446 12.40 54.41 -6.37
C THR A 446 11.90 53.40 -7.42
N SER A 447 11.68 53.77 -8.69
CA SER A 447 12.63 53.98 -9.79
C SER A 447 13.40 52.73 -10.27
N ALA A 448 13.04 52.32 -11.50
CA ALA A 448 13.86 51.75 -12.57
C ALA A 448 14.49 50.35 -12.44
N LYS A 449 14.03 49.41 -13.28
CA LYS A 449 14.80 49.02 -14.49
C LYS A 449 13.98 48.17 -15.46
N SER A 450 13.69 48.80 -16.60
CA SER A 450 13.41 48.19 -17.90
C SER A 450 14.65 47.43 -18.38
N LEU A 451 14.48 46.18 -18.82
CA LEU A 451 15.34 45.54 -19.81
C LEU A 451 14.48 44.59 -20.66
N THR A 452 14.18 45.07 -21.86
CA THR A 452 13.85 44.32 -23.07
C THR A 452 15.06 43.49 -23.52
N ASN A 453 14.83 42.25 -23.94
CA ASN A 453 15.55 41.45 -24.96
C ASN A 453 14.76 40.12 -25.03
N GLY A 454 14.24 39.59 -26.14
CA GLY A 454 14.60 39.78 -27.54
C GLY A 454 15.59 38.72 -27.98
N GLU A 455 15.14 37.47 -28.20
CA GLU A 455 15.83 36.44 -29.04
C GLU A 455 14.89 35.21 -29.13
N GLN A 456 14.18 35.05 -30.26
CA GLN A 456 14.56 34.27 -31.44
C GLN A 456 14.62 32.75 -31.20
N ALA A 457 13.62 32.08 -31.77
CA ALA A 457 13.58 30.65 -32.03
C ALA A 457 14.57 30.26 -33.14
N PRO A 458 14.98 28.99 -33.17
CA PRO A 458 15.23 28.29 -34.42
C PRO A 458 14.15 27.23 -34.63
N SER A 459 13.41 27.41 -35.71
CA SER A 459 12.68 26.38 -36.42
C SER A 459 13.67 25.38 -37.03
N GLU A 460 13.67 24.14 -36.58
CA GLU A 460 14.19 23.03 -37.38
C GLU A 460 13.02 22.13 -37.79
N GLY A 461 12.71 22.19 -39.08
CA GLY A 461 11.82 21.26 -39.74
C GLY A 461 12.51 19.94 -39.96
N VAL A 462 11.89 18.86 -39.49
CA VAL A 462 12.20 17.51 -39.95
C VAL A 462 11.04 17.03 -40.79
N SER A 463 11.26 17.07 -42.11
CA SER A 463 10.47 16.39 -43.12
C SER A 463 10.59 14.88 -42.92
N VAL A 464 9.49 14.20 -42.57
CA VAL A 464 9.38 12.75 -42.75
C VAL A 464 8.63 12.51 -44.04
N THR A 465 9.39 12.03 -45.02
CA THR A 465 8.97 11.53 -46.32
C THR A 465 8.00 10.37 -46.16
N VAL A 466 6.85 10.51 -46.84
CA VAL A 466 5.90 9.43 -47.12
C VAL A 466 6.51 8.58 -48.23
N SER A 467 6.84 7.33 -47.92
CA SER A 467 7.14 6.29 -48.91
C SER A 467 6.01 5.28 -48.90
N GLY A 468 5.11 5.40 -49.86
CA GLY A 468 4.21 4.32 -50.24
C GLY A 468 4.98 3.22 -50.95
N LEU A 469 4.64 1.97 -50.66
CA LEU A 469 4.83 0.84 -51.55
C LEU A 469 3.77 -0.20 -51.18
N GLY A 470 2.80 -0.34 -52.07
CA GLY A 470 1.83 -1.41 -52.01
C GLY A 470 2.45 -2.74 -52.42
N SER A 471 1.85 -3.82 -51.93
CA SER A 471 1.76 -5.06 -52.67
C SER A 471 0.55 -5.85 -52.16
N THR A 472 -0.46 -5.88 -53.03
CA THR A 472 -1.45 -6.94 -53.16
C THR A 472 -0.74 -8.29 -53.28
N LEU A 473 -1.17 -9.30 -52.52
CA LEU A 473 -1.28 -10.68 -53.01
C LEU A 473 -2.20 -11.50 -52.10
N ALA A 474 -3.05 -12.25 -52.80
CA ALA A 474 -4.13 -13.06 -52.31
C ALA A 474 -3.66 -14.35 -51.61
N GLY A 475 -4.56 -14.95 -50.83
CA GLY A 475 -4.69 -16.39 -50.77
C GLY A 475 -4.76 -17.00 -49.37
N GLY A 476 -5.77 -17.86 -49.18
CA GLY A 476 -5.67 -18.98 -48.25
C GLY A 476 -6.59 -18.90 -47.03
N GLY A 477 -7.77 -19.48 -47.16
CA GLY A 477 -8.73 -19.62 -46.08
C GLY A 477 -8.29 -20.55 -44.95
N ALA A 478 -8.91 -20.35 -43.79
CA ALA A 478 -9.20 -21.39 -42.82
C ALA A 478 -10.38 -20.92 -41.96
N THR A 479 -11.57 -21.36 -42.33
CA THR A 479 -12.73 -21.44 -41.44
C THR A 479 -12.38 -22.39 -40.30
N THR A 480 -12.22 -21.87 -39.10
CA THR A 480 -12.24 -22.68 -37.87
C THR A 480 -13.45 -22.27 -37.06
N THR A 481 -14.45 -23.14 -37.13
CA THR A 481 -15.60 -23.23 -36.25
C THR A 481 -15.13 -23.28 -34.80
N ILE A 482 -15.52 -22.31 -33.97
CA ILE A 482 -15.51 -22.48 -32.52
C ILE A 482 -16.96 -22.38 -32.06
N ALA A 483 -17.44 -23.53 -31.62
CA ALA A 483 -18.70 -23.75 -30.97
C ALA A 483 -18.83 -22.86 -29.72
N GLY A 484 -20.06 -22.41 -29.48
CA GLY A 484 -20.43 -21.72 -28.25
C GLY A 484 -20.49 -22.65 -27.05
N ASP A 485 -20.39 -22.03 -25.87
CA ASP A 485 -20.99 -22.43 -24.61
C ASP A 485 -21.28 -21.09 -23.89
N VAL A 486 -22.52 -20.64 -23.83
CA VAL A 486 -23.54 -20.98 -22.83
C VAL A 486 -23.10 -20.67 -21.39
N VAL A 487 -23.44 -19.45 -21.00
CA VAL A 487 -23.98 -19.00 -19.70
C VAL A 487 -24.19 -20.10 -18.64
N SER A 488 -23.63 -19.92 -17.45
CA SER A 488 -24.31 -20.25 -16.19
C SER A 488 -23.72 -19.46 -15.01
N VAL A 489 -24.52 -18.47 -14.59
CA VAL A 489 -24.77 -17.87 -13.26
C VAL A 489 -23.58 -17.50 -12.37
#